data_AF-A0A6P0TIN4-F1
#
_entry.id   AF-A0A6P0TIN4-F1
#
_cell.length_a   1.000
_cell.length_b   1.000
_cell.length_c   1.000
_cell.angle_alpha   90.00
_cell.angle_beta   90.00
_cell.angle_gamma   90.00
#
_symmetry.space_group_name_H-M   'P 1'
#
loop_
_entity.id
_entity.type
_entity.pdbx_description
1 polymer ?
#
loop_
_entity_poly.entity_id
_entity_poly.type
_entity_poly.pdbx_seq_one_letter_code
_entity_poly.pdbx_strand_id
1 'polypeptide(L)'
;MLPKKKTPRIAIPKSVRDYVLKRDRHTCRHCGSQQNLSVDHIKPISKGGSNDMSNFQTLCRRCNSRKGDRISPKQSKFLRT
;
A
#
# COMPACT_ATOMS: atom_id res chain seq x y z
N MET A 1 -17.84 25.39 -1.78
CA MET A 1 -16.87 24.32 -1.42
C MET A 1 -16.16 23.90 -2.69
N LEU A 2 -14.84 24.06 -2.79
CA LEU A 2 -14.09 23.59 -3.97
C LEU A 2 -14.09 22.05 -4.00
N PRO A 3 -14.32 21.41 -5.16
CA PRO A 3 -14.20 19.96 -5.27
C PRO A 3 -12.77 19.55 -4.92
N LYS A 4 -12.59 18.71 -3.89
CA LYS A 4 -11.27 18.18 -3.54
C LYS A 4 -10.71 17.44 -4.76
N LYS A 5 -9.57 17.89 -5.29
CA LYS A 5 -8.88 17.20 -6.40
C LYS A 5 -8.60 15.75 -5.97
N LYS A 6 -9.07 14.78 -6.76
CA LYS A 6 -8.86 13.36 -6.49
C LYS A 6 -7.39 13.02 -6.74
N THR A 7 -6.77 12.26 -5.85
CA THR A 7 -5.40 11.75 -6.06
C THR A 7 -5.38 10.84 -7.30
N PRO A 8 -4.47 11.03 -8.27
CA PRO A 8 -4.43 10.20 -9.46
C PRO A 8 -3.87 8.81 -9.15
N ARG A 9 -4.42 7.79 -9.83
CA ARG A 9 -3.85 6.44 -9.80
C ARG A 9 -2.62 6.41 -10.71
N ILE A 10 -1.46 6.17 -10.13
CA ILE A 10 -0.18 6.12 -10.85
C ILE A 10 0.38 4.71 -10.86
N ALA A 11 1.23 4.41 -11.83
CA ALA A 11 2.17 3.30 -11.70
C ALA A 11 3.19 3.66 -10.60
N ILE A 12 3.41 2.75 -9.66
CA ILE A 12 4.37 2.98 -8.57
C ILE A 12 5.79 2.95 -9.18
N PRO A 13 6.59 4.02 -9.03
CA PRO A 13 7.94 4.05 -9.57
C PRO A 13 8.80 2.89 -9.06
N LYS A 14 9.73 2.40 -9.89
CA LYS A 14 10.59 1.27 -9.52
C LYS A 14 11.39 1.54 -8.24
N SER A 15 11.95 2.74 -8.09
CA SER A 15 12.70 3.15 -6.89
C SER A 15 11.84 3.09 -5.62
N VAL A 16 10.59 3.55 -5.70
CA VAL A 16 9.62 3.47 -4.60
C VAL A 16 9.30 2.02 -4.27
N ARG A 17 9.05 1.20 -5.31
CA ARG A 17 8.77 -0.22 -5.15
C ARG A 17 9.91 -0.94 -4.43
N ASP A 18 11.15 -0.73 -4.88
CA ASP A 18 12.35 -1.37 -4.33
C ASP A 18 12.58 -0.92 -2.88
N TYR A 19 12.40 0.36 -2.59
CA TYR A 19 12.49 0.89 -1.22
C TYR A 19 11.47 0.22 -0.29
N VAL A 20 10.19 0.14 -0.71
CA VAL A 20 9.12 -0.41 0.14
C VAL A 20 9.34 -1.91 0.38
N LEU A 21 9.74 -2.66 -0.64
CA LEU A 21 10.10 -4.08 -0.50
C LEU A 21 11.27 -4.26 0.47
N LYS A 22 12.32 -3.42 0.36
CA LYS A 22 13.47 -3.46 1.28
C LYS A 22 13.08 -3.11 2.72
N ARG A 23 12.31 -2.03 2.92
CA ARG A 23 11.80 -1.60 4.24
C ARG A 23 11.01 -2.71 4.91
N ASP A 24 10.18 -3.40 4.14
CA ASP A 24 9.32 -4.47 4.63
C ASP A 24 10.03 -5.84 4.65
N ARG A 25 11.36 -5.87 4.45
CA ARG A 25 12.22 -7.06 4.44
C ARG A 25 11.74 -8.15 3.48
N HIS A 26 11.28 -7.74 2.29
CA HIS A 26 10.72 -8.62 1.27
C HIS A 26 9.68 -9.59 1.85
N THR A 27 8.82 -9.07 2.72
CA THR A 27 7.87 -9.87 3.48
C THR A 27 6.50 -9.20 3.47
N CYS A 28 5.46 -9.98 3.18
CA CYS A 28 4.07 -9.54 3.25
C CYS A 28 3.76 -9.05 4.66
N ARG A 29 3.39 -7.78 4.80
CA ARG A 29 3.08 -7.14 6.10
C ARG A 29 1.85 -7.72 6.80
N HIS A 30 1.09 -8.57 6.10
CA HIS A 30 -0.16 -9.12 6.62
C HIS A 30 -0.08 -10.60 7.03
N CYS A 31 0.76 -11.39 6.38
CA CYS A 31 0.86 -12.85 6.65
C CYS A 31 2.29 -13.38 6.75
N GLY A 32 3.33 -12.57 6.53
CA GLY A 32 4.71 -13.03 6.60
C GLY A 32 5.23 -13.79 5.38
N SER A 33 4.40 -14.00 4.34
CA SER A 33 4.87 -14.66 3.11
C SER A 33 5.92 -13.82 2.38
N GLN A 34 6.95 -14.46 1.84
CA GLN A 34 7.98 -13.83 1.00
C GLN A 34 7.75 -14.05 -0.50
N GLN A 35 6.65 -14.72 -0.86
CA GLN A 35 6.35 -15.09 -2.25
C GLN A 35 5.33 -14.15 -2.89
N ASN A 36 5.46 -13.93 -4.21
CA ASN A 36 4.50 -13.19 -5.03
C ASN A 36 4.14 -11.80 -4.48
N LEU A 37 5.17 -10.99 -4.19
CA LEU A 37 5.03 -9.71 -3.52
C LEU A 37 4.70 -8.56 -4.48
N SER A 38 3.84 -7.67 -4.02
CA SER A 38 3.45 -6.43 -4.68
C SER A 38 3.42 -5.29 -3.67
N VAL A 39 3.74 -4.08 -4.14
CA VAL A 39 3.52 -2.86 -3.37
C VAL A 39 2.11 -2.35 -3.65
N ASP A 40 1.36 -2.08 -2.59
CA ASP A 40 -0.03 -1.60 -2.64
C ASP A 40 -0.25 -0.44 -1.67
N HIS A 41 -1.28 0.37 -1.91
CA HIS A 41 -1.65 1.46 -1.01
C HIS A 41 -2.32 0.91 0.26
N ILE A 42 -1.88 1.34 1.44
CA ILE A 42 -2.53 1.08 2.74
C ILE A 42 -3.96 1.60 2.71
N LYS A 43 -4.13 2.89 2.43
CA LYS A 43 -5.42 3.51 2.17
C LYS A 43 -5.61 3.59 0.64
N PRO A 44 -6.62 2.94 0.06
CA PRO A 44 -6.88 3.02 -1.37
C PRO A 44 -7.13 4.45 -1.84
N ILE A 45 -6.67 4.79 -3.03
CA ILE A 45 -6.92 6.10 -3.66
C ILE A 45 -8.42 6.40 -3.78
N SER A 46 -9.25 5.39 -4.06
CA SER A 46 -10.72 5.53 -4.11
C SER A 46 -11.35 5.96 -2.79
N LYS A 47 -10.64 5.76 -1.67
CA LYS A 47 -11.04 6.17 -0.32
C LYS A 47 -10.27 7.41 0.16
N GLY A 48 -9.51 8.07 -0.72
CA GLY A 48 -8.72 9.26 -0.39
C GLY A 48 -7.36 8.95 0.24
N GLY A 49 -6.69 7.88 -0.20
CA GLY A 49 -5.28 7.65 0.08
C GLY A 49 -4.35 8.47 -0.83
N SER A 50 -3.13 8.74 -0.35
CA SER A 50 -2.11 9.49 -1.08
C SER A 50 -1.12 8.56 -1.82
N ASN A 51 -0.29 9.14 -2.67
CA ASN A 51 0.86 8.45 -3.29
C ASN A 51 2.15 8.64 -2.46
N ASP A 52 2.02 8.96 -1.18
CA ASP A 52 3.18 9.16 -0.30
C ASP A 52 3.79 7.82 0.09
N MET A 53 5.09 7.82 0.34
CA MET A 53 5.85 6.63 0.77
C MET A 53 5.26 5.94 2.00
N SER A 54 4.68 6.72 2.92
CA SER A 54 4.02 6.23 4.13
C SER A 54 2.73 5.46 3.85
N ASN A 55 2.08 5.70 2.71
CA ASN A 55 0.86 5.01 2.32
C ASN A 55 1.13 3.74 1.49
N PHE A 56 2.37 3.34 1.28
CA PHE A 56 2.71 2.08 0.59
C PHE A 56 3.07 0.95 1.56
N GLN A 57 2.70 -0.28 1.20
CA GLN A 57 3.03 -1.51 1.94
C GLN A 57 3.30 -2.68 0.99
N THR A 58 4.04 -3.67 1.47
CA THR A 58 4.26 -4.95 0.77
C THR A 58 3.18 -5.96 1.13
N LEU A 59 2.49 -6.49 0.12
CA LEU A 59 1.51 -7.58 0.25
C LEU A 59 1.81 -8.70 -0.75
N CYS A 60 1.60 -9.96 -0.34
CA CYS A 60 1.57 -11.07 -1.29
C CYS A 60 0.26 -11.05 -2.10
N ARG A 61 0.25 -11.70 -3.28
CA ARG A 61 -0.93 -11.78 -4.17
C ARG A 61 -2.23 -12.14 -3.44
N ARG A 62 -2.21 -13.15 -2.56
CA ARG A 62 -3.38 -13.60 -1.79
C ARG A 62 -3.90 -12.51 -0.85
N CYS A 63 -3.02 -11.85 -0.11
CA CYS A 63 -3.39 -10.79 0.82
C CYS A 63 -3.84 -9.53 0.08
N ASN A 64 -3.19 -9.17 -1.04
CA ASN A 64 -3.55 -8.03 -1.86
C ASN A 64 -4.95 -8.21 -2.47
N SER A 65 -5.23 -9.38 -3.07
CA SER A 65 -6.55 -9.71 -3.60
C SER A 65 -7.63 -9.71 -2.51
N ARG A 66 -7.33 -10.29 -1.33
CA ARG A 66 -8.24 -10.23 -0.17
C ARG A 66 -8.49 -8.81 0.31
N LYS A 67 -7.52 -7.89 0.24
CA LYS A 67 -7.71 -6.50 0.67
C LYS A 67 -8.71 -5.78 -0.23
N GLY A 68 -8.50 -5.82 -1.55
CA GLY A 68 -9.28 -5.04 -2.50
C GLY A 68 -9.23 -3.54 -2.20
N ASP A 69 -10.38 -2.87 -2.22
CA ASP A 69 -10.54 -1.45 -1.91
C ASP A 69 -10.86 -1.16 -0.43
N ARG A 70 -10.67 -2.16 0.44
CA ARG A 70 -10.89 -2.03 1.88
C ARG A 70 -9.67 -1.45 2.58
N ILE A 71 -9.93 -0.72 3.66
CA ILE A 71 -8.91 -0.28 4.62
C ILE A 71 -8.90 -1.34 5.72
N SER A 72 -7.83 -2.11 5.86
CA SER A 72 -7.77 -3.11 6.94
C SER A 72 -7.32 -2.44 8.25
N PRO A 73 -7.96 -2.74 9.40
CA PRO A 73 -7.56 -2.18 10.69
C PRO A 73 -6.12 -2.53 11.08
N LYS A 74 -5.62 -3.69 10.59
CA LYS A 74 -4.23 -4.11 10.79
C LYS A 74 -3.22 -3.23 10.05
N GLN A 75 -3.66 -2.51 9.01
CA GLN A 75 -2.82 -1.65 8.17
C GLN A 75 -2.75 -0.20 8.67
N SER A 76 -3.71 0.24 9.48
CA SER A 76 -3.75 1.59 10.07
C SER A 76 -2.59 1.87 11.02
N LYS A 77 -1.95 0.82 11.57
CA LYS A 77 -0.77 0.92 12.43
C LYS A 77 0.47 1.46 11.71
N PHE A 78 0.50 1.39 10.38
CA PHE A 78 1.60 1.92 9.56
C PHE A 78 1.45 3.41 9.18
N LEU A 79 0.31 4.03 9.53
CA LEU A 79 0.02 5.44 9.28
C LEU A 79 0.37 6.34 10.48
N ARG A 80 1.05 5.80 11.50
CA ARG A 80 1.50 6.53 12.69
C ARG A 80 3.03 6.62 12.69
N THR A 81 3.53 7.68 12.08
CA THR A 81 4.77 8.36 12.46
C THR A 81 4.53 9.85 12.31
#